data_AF-A0A670IT80-F1
#
_entry.id   AF-A0A670IT80-F1
#
_cell.length_a   1.000
_cell.length_b   1.000
_cell.length_c   1.000
_cell.angle_alpha   90.00
_cell.angle_beta   90.00
_cell.angle_gamma   90.00
#
_symmetry.space_group_name_H-M   'P 1'
#
loop_
_entity.id
_entity.type
_entity.pdbx_description
1 polymer ?
#
loop_
_entity_poly.entity_id
_entity_poly.type
_entity_poly.pdbx_seq_one_letter_code
_entity_poly.pdbx_strand_id
1 'polypeptide(L)'
;NADTQGFPLREKKIIYTPPSLARAGLRAANTNKISLMVESLERLQSRTRDPPAVRGDSAWLREQIRENGLRLAELEKLGVALETLRGQGAELLATMQASGNRGRQGPFPSARRIQERVEQLLSQWKALWEQSEERENWLQGLLVLADRFWQGFSDLAATLGDIQQVVLEPEEAASDPKAIQQPSPALREEIDSLQSELDSLGVLGMELMSSCGDLDKPDVSRLWGLFSKVRTIIYFTAY
;
A
#
# COMPACT_ATOMS: atom_id res chain seq x y z
N ASN A 1 26.16 -74.66 -21.74
CA ASN A 1 27.14 -73.59 -21.50
C ASN A 1 26.48 -72.25 -21.75
N ALA A 2 26.20 -71.53 -20.67
CA ALA A 2 25.63 -70.20 -20.68
C ALA A 2 26.79 -69.20 -20.82
N ASP A 3 26.89 -68.54 -21.97
CA ASP A 3 27.82 -67.43 -22.16
C ASP A 3 27.12 -66.13 -21.80
N THR A 4 27.42 -65.67 -20.58
CA THR A 4 26.99 -64.39 -20.03
C THR A 4 27.99 -63.32 -20.43
N GLN A 5 27.51 -62.34 -21.20
CA GLN A 5 27.89 -60.92 -21.31
C GLN A 5 29.30 -60.43 -20.91
N GLY A 6 29.84 -59.59 -21.80
CA GLY A 6 30.77 -58.52 -21.43
C GLY A 6 30.54 -57.28 -22.31
N PHE A 7 29.60 -56.41 -21.94
CA PHE A 7 29.47 -55.08 -22.53
C PHE A 7 30.63 -54.18 -22.05
N PRO A 8 31.26 -53.37 -22.92
CA PRO A 8 32.30 -52.45 -22.47
C PRO A 8 31.68 -51.30 -21.67
N LEU A 9 32.10 -51.18 -20.42
CA LEU A 9 31.80 -50.04 -19.54
C LEU A 9 32.35 -48.77 -20.21
N ARG A 10 31.44 -47.92 -20.73
CA ARG A 10 31.78 -46.53 -21.05
C ARG A 10 32.16 -45.83 -19.74
N GLU A 11 33.46 -45.59 -19.53
CA GLU A 11 33.95 -44.72 -18.48
C GLU A 11 33.25 -43.36 -18.59
N LYS A 12 32.35 -43.07 -17.65
CA LYS A 12 31.84 -41.71 -17.45
C LYS A 12 33.01 -40.88 -16.95
N LYS A 13 33.70 -40.18 -17.86
CA LYS A 13 34.70 -39.16 -17.53
C LYS A 13 34.00 -38.09 -16.69
N ILE A 14 34.12 -38.19 -15.36
CA ILE A 14 33.68 -37.14 -14.43
C ILE A 14 34.49 -35.91 -14.80
N ILE A 15 33.84 -34.92 -15.40
CA ILE A 15 34.47 -33.66 -15.76
C ILE A 15 34.77 -32.96 -14.43
N TYR A 16 36.00 -33.11 -13.92
CA TYR A 16 36.46 -32.40 -12.74
C TYR A 16 36.58 -30.91 -13.06
N THR A 17 35.67 -30.10 -12.53
CA THR A 17 35.76 -28.65 -12.64
C THR A 17 36.72 -28.14 -11.56
N PRO A 18 37.83 -27.48 -11.92
CA PRO A 18 38.77 -26.95 -10.94
C PRO A 18 38.07 -25.99 -9.96
N PRO A 19 38.37 -26.06 -8.65
CA PRO A 19 37.76 -25.17 -7.65
C PRO A 19 37.94 -23.67 -7.94
N SER A 20 38.99 -23.28 -8.67
CA SER A 20 39.21 -21.89 -9.12
C SER A 20 38.19 -21.43 -10.17
N LEU A 21 37.81 -22.31 -11.10
CA LEU A 21 36.80 -22.04 -12.13
C LEU A 21 35.40 -22.01 -11.55
N ALA A 22 35.07 -22.94 -10.63
CA ALA A 22 33.81 -22.91 -9.89
C ALA A 22 33.64 -21.59 -9.10
N ARG A 23 34.71 -21.12 -8.45
CA ARG A 23 34.73 -19.82 -7.73
C ARG A 23 34.63 -18.60 -8.66
N ALA A 24 35.18 -18.67 -9.87
CA ALA A 24 35.01 -17.61 -10.86
C ALA A 24 33.56 -17.55 -11.36
N GLY A 25 32.95 -18.71 -11.64
CA GLY A 25 31.54 -18.82 -12.04
C GLY A 25 30.58 -18.30 -10.97
N LEU A 26 30.79 -18.66 -9.70
CA LEU A 26 29.97 -18.17 -8.59
C LEU A 26 30.09 -16.65 -8.40
N ARG A 27 31.29 -16.08 -8.56
CA ARG A 27 31.49 -14.61 -8.52
C ARG A 27 30.74 -13.90 -9.64
N ALA A 28 30.85 -14.39 -10.88
CA ALA A 28 30.14 -13.81 -12.01
C ALA A 28 28.62 -13.89 -11.83
N ALA A 29 28.11 -15.03 -11.32
CA ALA A 29 26.70 -15.20 -11.00
C ALA A 29 26.23 -14.19 -9.94
N ASN A 30 27.02 -13.96 -8.89
CA ASN A 30 26.67 -12.99 -7.83
C ASN A 30 26.69 -11.55 -8.35
N THR A 31 27.64 -11.18 -9.21
CA THR A 31 27.67 -9.87 -9.84
C THR A 31 26.44 -9.62 -10.71
N ASN A 32 26.03 -10.61 -11.51
CA ASN A 32 24.82 -10.50 -12.33
C ASN A 32 23.56 -10.34 -11.48
N LYS A 33 23.44 -11.12 -10.39
CA LYS A 33 22.33 -10.97 -9.45
C LYS A 33 22.29 -9.58 -8.83
N ILE A 34 23.43 -9.04 -8.40
CA ILE A 34 23.51 -7.67 -7.85
C ILE A 34 22.99 -6.64 -8.86
N SER A 35 23.36 -6.73 -10.14
CA SER A 35 22.84 -5.81 -11.16
C SER A 35 21.32 -5.88 -11.29
N LEU A 36 20.74 -7.08 -11.32
CA LEU A 36 19.29 -7.26 -11.38
C LEU A 36 18.57 -6.66 -10.17
N MET A 37 19.20 -6.72 -8.99
CA MET A 37 18.63 -6.15 -7.76
C MET A 37 18.71 -4.62 -7.74
N VAL A 38 19.79 -4.04 -8.29
CA VAL A 38 19.90 -2.59 -8.49
C VAL A 38 18.77 -2.10 -9.40
N GLU A 39 18.60 -2.73 -10.57
CA GLU A 39 17.53 -2.36 -11.52
C GLU A 39 16.14 -2.50 -10.89
N SER A 40 15.93 -3.55 -10.08
CA SER A 40 14.66 -3.76 -9.39
C SER A 40 14.37 -2.68 -8.34
N LEU A 41 15.38 -2.29 -7.54
CA LEU A 41 15.25 -1.23 -6.56
C LEU A 41 15.06 0.14 -7.22
N GLU A 42 15.78 0.44 -8.30
CA GLU A 42 15.62 1.69 -9.05
C GLU A 42 14.21 1.79 -9.68
N ARG A 43 13.69 0.69 -10.22
CA ARG A 43 12.32 0.62 -10.73
C ARG A 43 11.29 0.82 -9.62
N LEU A 44 11.49 0.23 -8.45
CA LEU A 44 10.59 0.45 -7.30
C LEU A 44 10.66 1.88 -6.79
N GLN A 45 11.86 2.44 -6.66
CA GLN A 45 12.08 3.81 -6.21
C GLN A 45 11.49 4.84 -7.16
N SER A 46 11.62 4.64 -8.48
CA SER A 46 11.01 5.53 -9.48
C SER A 46 9.49 5.54 -9.42
N ARG A 47 8.86 4.38 -9.16
CA ARG A 47 7.40 4.30 -8.93
C ARG A 47 6.95 5.02 -7.65
N THR A 48 7.84 5.17 -6.67
CA THR A 48 7.55 5.86 -5.39
C THR A 48 7.79 7.37 -5.47
N ARG A 49 8.61 7.84 -6.41
CA ARG A 49 9.04 9.25 -6.50
C ARG A 49 7.92 10.23 -6.86
N ASP A 50 6.86 9.76 -7.50
CA ASP A 50 5.71 10.59 -7.89
C ASP A 50 4.39 9.92 -7.45
N PRO A 51 4.02 10.05 -6.16
CA PRO A 51 2.79 9.47 -5.66
C PRO A 51 1.58 10.17 -6.30
N PRO A 52 0.59 9.43 -6.83
CA PRO A 52 -0.59 10.03 -7.42
C PRO A 52 -1.35 10.85 -6.37
N ALA A 53 -1.86 12.01 -6.79
CA ALA A 53 -2.53 12.95 -5.90
C ALA A 53 -3.70 12.27 -5.18
N VAL A 54 -3.70 12.34 -3.85
CA VAL A 54 -4.59 11.63 -2.94
C VAL A 54 -6.06 11.95 -3.21
N ARG A 55 -6.89 10.94 -3.47
CA ARG A 55 -8.34 11.12 -3.63
C ARG A 55 -9.05 10.57 -2.39
N GLY A 56 -10.00 11.32 -1.84
CA GLY A 56 -10.84 10.89 -0.71
C GLY A 56 -11.89 9.81 -1.06
N ASP A 57 -11.74 9.17 -2.21
CA ASP A 57 -12.61 8.07 -2.65
C ASP A 57 -12.10 6.75 -2.06
N SER A 58 -12.96 6.06 -1.31
CA SER A 58 -12.65 4.76 -0.71
C SER A 58 -12.24 3.70 -1.73
N ALA A 59 -12.80 3.70 -2.95
CA ALA A 59 -12.40 2.78 -4.01
C ALA A 59 -10.97 3.05 -4.49
N TRP A 60 -10.61 4.32 -4.64
CA TRP A 60 -9.26 4.74 -4.99
C TRP A 60 -8.27 4.38 -3.88
N LEU A 61 -8.61 4.64 -2.61
CA LEU A 61 -7.77 4.31 -1.46
C LEU A 61 -7.51 2.81 -1.35
N ARG A 62 -8.55 1.98 -1.53
CA ARG A 62 -8.42 0.51 -1.56
C ARG A 62 -7.47 0.04 -2.66
N GLU A 63 -7.57 0.62 -3.86
CA GLU A 63 -6.68 0.29 -4.97
C GLU A 63 -5.24 0.72 -4.70
N GLN A 64 -5.03 1.90 -4.11
CA GLN A 64 -3.70 2.35 -3.72
C GLN A 64 -3.05 1.47 -2.64
N ILE A 65 -3.84 1.00 -1.66
CA ILE A 65 -3.38 0.03 -0.66
C ILE A 65 -2.98 -1.27 -1.34
N ARG A 66 -3.80 -1.79 -2.26
CA ARG A 66 -3.50 -3.01 -3.03
C ARG A 66 -2.19 -2.88 -3.82
N GLU A 67 -2.00 -1.77 -4.52
CA GLU A 67 -0.76 -1.47 -5.24
C GLU A 67 0.46 -1.32 -4.31
N ASN A 68 0.26 -0.79 -3.11
CA ASN A 68 1.31 -0.71 -2.09
C ASN A 68 1.68 -2.10 -1.55
N GLY A 69 0.69 -2.96 -1.28
CA GLY A 69 0.90 -4.34 -0.87
C GLY A 69 1.65 -5.17 -1.93
N LEU A 70 1.37 -4.97 -3.22
CA LEU A 70 2.16 -5.59 -4.29
C LEU A 70 3.63 -5.13 -4.28
N ARG A 71 3.88 -3.85 -4.00
CA ARG A 71 5.25 -3.31 -3.87
C ARG A 71 5.97 -3.91 -2.66
N LEU A 72 5.30 -4.01 -1.51
CA LEU A 72 5.85 -4.67 -0.32
C LEU A 72 6.17 -6.15 -0.58
N ALA A 73 5.27 -6.90 -1.22
CA ALA A 73 5.53 -8.30 -1.59
C ALA A 73 6.72 -8.46 -2.54
N GLU A 74 6.93 -7.50 -3.45
CA GLU A 74 8.11 -7.47 -4.31
C GLU A 74 9.39 -7.13 -3.53
N LEU A 75 9.33 -6.15 -2.63
CA LEU A 75 10.43 -5.82 -1.73
C LEU A 75 10.78 -7.02 -0.84
N GLU A 76 9.81 -7.77 -0.33
CA GLU A 76 10.06 -8.93 0.54
C GLU A 76 10.94 -9.97 -0.18
N LYS A 77 10.58 -10.29 -1.43
CA LYS A 77 11.36 -11.20 -2.29
C LYS A 77 12.78 -10.66 -2.53
N LEU A 78 12.92 -9.35 -2.75
CA LEU A 78 14.24 -8.72 -2.90
C LEU A 78 15.05 -8.80 -1.60
N GLY A 79 14.43 -8.61 -0.44
CA GLY A 79 15.09 -8.75 0.87
C GLY A 79 15.68 -10.15 1.06
N VAL A 80 14.90 -11.20 0.81
CA VAL A 80 15.36 -12.61 0.90
C VAL A 80 16.54 -12.87 -0.05
N ALA A 81 16.47 -12.35 -1.27
CA ALA A 81 17.53 -12.52 -2.26
C ALA A 81 18.82 -11.75 -1.87
N LEU A 82 18.70 -10.56 -1.28
CA LEU A 82 19.84 -9.78 -0.78
C LEU A 82 20.52 -10.49 0.38
N GLU A 83 19.73 -11.04 1.31
CA GLU A 83 20.22 -11.81 2.43
C GLU A 83 20.94 -13.09 2.00
N THR A 84 20.39 -13.78 0.98
CA THR A 84 21.04 -14.94 0.39
C THR A 84 22.40 -14.58 -0.23
N LEU A 85 22.46 -13.47 -0.97
CA LEU A 85 23.72 -12.96 -1.55
C LEU A 85 24.72 -12.54 -0.48
N ARG A 86 24.25 -11.95 0.62
CA ARG A 86 25.09 -11.60 1.77
C ARG A 86 25.71 -12.84 2.38
N GLY A 87 24.92 -13.90 2.59
CA GLY A 87 25.44 -15.19 3.06
C GLY A 87 26.47 -15.81 2.11
N GLN A 88 26.15 -15.87 0.81
CA GLN A 88 27.05 -16.39 -0.23
C GLN A 88 28.37 -15.61 -0.32
N GLY A 89 28.31 -14.27 -0.20
CA GLY A 89 29.51 -13.44 -0.16
C GLY A 89 30.37 -13.68 1.08
N ALA A 90 29.75 -13.96 2.23
CA ALA A 90 30.44 -14.15 3.50
C ALA A 90 31.16 -15.51 3.51
N GLU A 91 30.51 -16.54 3.00
CA GLU A 91 31.10 -17.87 2.79
C GLU A 91 32.27 -17.80 1.79
N LEU A 92 32.11 -17.06 0.68
CA LEU A 92 33.20 -16.81 -0.27
C LEU A 92 34.40 -16.12 0.39
N LEU A 93 34.17 -15.14 1.27
CA LEU A 93 35.26 -14.50 2.00
C LEU A 93 35.93 -15.46 2.99
N ALA A 94 35.16 -16.22 3.76
CA ALA A 94 35.66 -17.17 4.76
C ALA A 94 36.48 -18.30 4.11
N THR A 95 35.97 -18.91 3.03
CA THR A 95 36.68 -19.95 2.26
C THR A 95 37.97 -19.42 1.64
N MET A 96 37.99 -18.17 1.20
CA MET A 96 39.20 -17.52 0.68
C MET A 96 40.23 -17.20 1.77
N GLN A 97 39.80 -16.85 2.98
CA GLN A 97 40.67 -16.65 4.14
C GLN A 97 41.29 -17.97 4.64
N ALA A 98 40.52 -19.06 4.60
CA ALA A 98 40.98 -20.39 4.98
C ALA A 98 42.02 -20.98 4.00
N SER A 99 41.99 -20.61 2.72
CA SER A 99 42.86 -21.16 1.66
C SER A 99 44.30 -20.60 1.65
N GLY A 100 44.72 -19.77 2.62
CA GLY A 100 46.14 -19.52 2.90
C GLY A 100 46.91 -18.57 1.96
N ASN A 101 46.30 -17.88 1.00
CA ASN A 101 46.99 -16.86 0.18
C ASN A 101 47.16 -15.54 0.94
N ARG A 102 47.98 -15.52 1.99
CA ARG A 102 48.35 -14.29 2.74
C ARG A 102 49.56 -13.55 2.15
N GLY A 103 50.21 -14.09 1.10
CA GLY A 103 51.58 -13.69 0.73
C GLY A 103 51.81 -13.02 -0.63
N ARG A 104 50.84 -12.97 -1.55
CA ARG A 104 51.02 -12.23 -2.82
C ARG A 104 49.75 -11.48 -3.19
N GLN A 105 49.74 -10.19 -2.81
CA GLN A 105 48.66 -9.21 -2.95
C GLN A 105 47.44 -9.54 -2.05
N GLY A 106 46.99 -8.55 -1.29
CA GLY A 106 46.06 -8.70 -0.15
C GLY A 106 44.67 -9.27 -0.48
N PRO A 107 43.75 -9.33 0.50
CA PRO A 107 42.44 -9.97 0.37
C PRO A 107 41.73 -9.45 -0.89
N PHE A 108 41.45 -10.36 -1.82
CA PHE A 108 40.97 -10.06 -3.17
C PHE A 108 39.86 -8.99 -3.17
N PRO A 109 40.10 -7.78 -3.71
CA PRO A 109 39.20 -6.62 -3.60
C PRO A 109 37.77 -6.88 -4.11
N SER A 110 37.58 -7.84 -5.01
CA SER A 110 36.30 -8.11 -5.66
C SER A 110 35.26 -8.76 -4.74
N ALA A 111 35.63 -9.70 -3.87
CA ALA A 111 34.67 -10.34 -2.96
C ALA A 111 34.21 -9.38 -1.85
N ARG A 112 35.13 -8.52 -1.38
CA ARG A 112 34.83 -7.46 -0.42
C ARG A 112 33.94 -6.38 -1.05
N ARG A 113 34.22 -5.97 -2.30
CA ARG A 113 33.36 -5.04 -3.06
C ARG A 113 31.95 -5.59 -3.31
N ILE A 114 31.81 -6.90 -3.54
CA ILE A 114 30.51 -7.56 -3.64
C ILE A 114 29.75 -7.43 -2.32
N GLN A 115 30.40 -7.68 -1.18
CA GLN A 115 29.78 -7.50 0.14
C GLN A 115 29.38 -6.06 0.42
N GLU A 116 30.29 -5.11 0.20
CA GLU A 116 30.01 -3.67 0.38
C GLU A 116 28.82 -3.23 -0.48
N ARG A 117 28.71 -3.74 -1.72
CA ARG A 117 27.57 -3.44 -2.58
C ARG A 117 26.27 -4.06 -2.09
N VAL A 118 26.30 -5.31 -1.58
CA VAL A 118 25.10 -5.95 -1.02
C VAL A 118 24.61 -5.22 0.22
N GLU A 119 25.50 -4.81 1.12
CA GLU A 119 25.15 -4.01 2.30
C GLU A 119 24.56 -2.64 1.92
N GLN A 120 25.12 -1.98 0.90
CA GLN A 120 24.54 -0.76 0.36
C GLN A 120 23.11 -1.00 -0.17
N LEU A 121 22.88 -2.09 -0.91
CA LEU A 121 21.55 -2.41 -1.42
C LEU A 121 20.55 -2.77 -0.31
N LEU A 122 21.01 -3.47 0.73
CA LEU A 122 20.21 -3.76 1.92
C LEU A 122 19.77 -2.47 2.63
N SER A 123 20.65 -1.47 2.74
CA SER A 123 20.27 -0.18 3.32
C SER A 123 19.20 0.56 2.49
N GLN A 124 19.32 0.53 1.16
CA GLN A 124 18.34 1.16 0.26
C GLN A 124 17.00 0.42 0.30
N TRP A 125 17.06 -0.91 0.29
CA TRP A 125 15.89 -1.77 0.44
C TRP A 125 15.15 -1.49 1.75
N LYS A 126 15.86 -1.39 2.89
CA LYS A 126 15.26 -1.05 4.19
C LYS A 126 14.56 0.31 4.16
N ALA A 127 15.22 1.33 3.63
CA ALA A 127 14.63 2.67 3.52
C ALA A 127 13.35 2.67 2.66
N LEU A 128 13.35 1.94 1.53
CA LEU A 128 12.17 1.78 0.68
C LEU A 128 11.06 0.96 1.34
N TRP A 129 11.42 -0.04 2.14
CA TRP A 129 10.49 -0.84 2.93
C TRP A 129 9.77 0.04 3.96
N GLU A 130 10.52 0.74 4.81
CA GLU A 130 10.00 1.64 5.84
C GLU A 130 9.09 2.71 5.23
N GLN A 131 9.51 3.33 4.11
CA GLN A 131 8.68 4.30 3.38
C GLN A 131 7.38 3.67 2.86
N SER A 132 7.43 2.42 2.39
CA SER A 132 6.25 1.72 1.89
C SER A 132 5.30 1.32 3.01
N GLU A 133 5.82 0.92 4.18
CA GLU A 133 5.01 0.65 5.38
C GLU A 133 4.37 1.90 5.95
N GLU A 134 5.11 3.01 6.04
CA GLU A 134 4.57 4.30 6.48
C GLU A 134 3.44 4.76 5.56
N ARG A 135 3.64 4.63 4.23
CA ARG A 135 2.58 4.91 3.25
C ARG A 135 1.39 3.98 3.41
N GLU A 136 1.59 2.70 3.72
CA GLU A 136 0.50 1.76 3.94
C GLU A 136 -0.36 2.15 5.14
N ASN A 137 0.29 2.39 6.29
CA ASN A 137 -0.37 2.80 7.52
C ASN A 137 -1.16 4.10 7.32
N TRP A 138 -0.56 5.07 6.65
CA TRP A 138 -1.22 6.33 6.31
C TRP A 138 -2.43 6.11 5.38
N LEU A 139 -2.30 5.30 4.32
CA LEU A 139 -3.42 4.98 3.41
C LEU A 139 -4.54 4.22 4.13
N GLN A 140 -4.22 3.29 5.02
CA GLN A 140 -5.20 2.54 5.81
C GLN A 140 -5.96 3.47 6.78
N GLY A 141 -5.24 4.35 7.48
CA GLY A 141 -5.88 5.35 8.34
C GLY A 141 -6.81 6.27 7.55
N LEU A 142 -6.36 6.69 6.36
CA LEU A 142 -7.16 7.52 5.47
C LEU A 142 -8.42 6.80 4.94
N LEU A 143 -8.31 5.50 4.63
CA LEU A 143 -9.45 4.68 4.22
C LEU A 143 -10.49 4.56 5.34
N VAL A 144 -10.07 4.37 6.58
CA VAL A 144 -10.99 4.34 7.73
C VAL A 144 -11.75 5.66 7.87
N LEU A 145 -11.06 6.80 7.73
CA LEU A 145 -11.70 8.11 7.76
C LEU A 145 -12.69 8.27 6.59
N ALA A 146 -12.29 7.88 5.38
CA ALA A 146 -13.14 7.96 4.19
C ALA A 146 -14.39 7.07 4.34
N ASP A 147 -14.24 5.81 4.73
CA ASP A 147 -15.37 4.88 4.88
C ASP A 147 -16.35 5.37 5.97
N ARG A 148 -15.85 5.88 7.11
CA ARG A 148 -16.71 6.49 8.15
C ARG A 148 -17.48 7.69 7.62
N PHE A 149 -16.83 8.56 6.86
CA PHE A 149 -17.46 9.73 6.26
C PHE A 149 -18.53 9.33 5.25
N TRP A 150 -18.20 8.45 4.29
CA TRP A 150 -19.16 8.05 3.25
C TRP A 150 -20.34 7.26 3.80
N GLN A 151 -20.11 6.45 4.83
CA GLN A 151 -21.19 5.75 5.54
C GLN A 151 -22.11 6.73 6.27
N GLY A 152 -21.55 7.63 7.10
CA GLY A 152 -22.36 8.63 7.80
C GLY A 152 -23.11 9.57 6.84
N PHE A 153 -22.52 9.89 5.69
CA PHE A 153 -23.20 10.64 4.63
C PHE A 153 -24.39 9.88 4.03
N SER A 154 -24.23 8.57 3.78
CA SER A 154 -25.30 7.72 3.27
C SER A 154 -26.43 7.56 4.28
N ASP A 155 -26.09 7.37 5.56
CA ASP A 155 -27.07 7.24 6.64
C ASP A 155 -27.88 8.53 6.80
N LEU A 156 -27.20 9.69 6.80
CA LEU A 156 -27.85 11.01 6.85
C LEU A 156 -28.73 11.27 5.62
N ALA A 157 -28.31 10.84 4.43
CA ALA A 157 -29.11 10.98 3.21
C ALA A 157 -30.38 10.10 3.24
N ALA A 158 -30.30 8.91 3.85
CA ALA A 158 -31.43 8.01 4.00
C ALA A 158 -32.45 8.57 5.00
N THR A 159 -32.02 8.98 6.19
CA THR A 159 -32.90 9.59 7.20
C THR A 159 -33.55 10.88 6.69
N LEU A 160 -32.82 11.72 5.95
CA LEU A 160 -33.40 12.89 5.31
C LEU A 160 -34.46 12.51 4.26
N GLY A 161 -34.25 11.42 3.51
CA GLY A 161 -35.22 10.88 2.57
C GLY A 161 -36.49 10.37 3.26
N ASP A 162 -36.34 9.68 4.39
CA ASP A 162 -37.46 9.19 5.20
C ASP A 162 -38.27 10.35 5.78
N ILE A 163 -37.62 11.38 6.33
CA ILE A 163 -38.28 12.61 6.81
C ILE A 163 -39.00 13.33 5.66
N GLN A 164 -38.38 13.43 4.48
CA GLN A 164 -39.04 14.01 3.32
C GLN A 164 -40.30 13.23 2.93
N GLN A 165 -40.29 11.89 2.99
CA GLN A 165 -41.49 11.10 2.74
C GLN A 165 -42.57 11.34 3.80
N VAL A 166 -42.22 11.36 5.08
CA VAL A 166 -43.18 11.62 6.18
C VAL A 166 -43.78 13.03 6.09
N VAL A 167 -43.00 14.02 5.67
CA VAL A 167 -43.46 15.40 5.48
C VAL A 167 -44.27 15.57 4.19
N LEU A 168 -44.02 14.74 3.15
CA LEU A 168 -44.69 14.80 1.86
C LEU A 168 -45.88 13.84 1.72
N GLU A 169 -46.00 12.81 2.54
CA GLU A 169 -47.22 12.03 2.71
C GLU A 169 -48.24 12.93 3.41
N PRO A 170 -49.23 13.47 2.68
CA PRO A 170 -50.28 14.21 3.33
C PRO A 170 -51.02 13.18 4.18
N GLU A 171 -51.15 13.41 5.48
CA GLU A 171 -52.23 12.76 6.22
C GLU A 171 -53.49 12.90 5.36
N GLU A 172 -54.08 11.78 4.93
CA GLU A 172 -55.36 11.70 4.22
C GLU A 172 -56.55 12.24 5.07
N ALA A 173 -56.29 13.11 6.05
CA ALA A 173 -57.26 13.58 7.01
C ALA A 173 -56.96 15.01 7.51
N ALA A 174 -56.82 16.01 6.64
CA ALA A 174 -56.92 17.40 7.11
C ALA A 174 -57.62 18.31 6.10
N SER A 175 -58.95 18.36 6.24
CA SER A 175 -59.80 19.40 5.65
C SER A 175 -59.59 20.79 6.30
N ASP A 176 -58.52 20.99 7.08
CA ASP A 176 -58.23 22.21 7.81
C ASP A 176 -56.82 22.76 7.45
N PRO A 177 -56.73 23.87 6.69
CA PRO A 177 -55.46 24.46 6.24
C PRO A 177 -54.58 25.02 7.37
N LYS A 178 -55.00 24.92 8.63
CA LYS A 178 -54.22 25.31 9.82
C LYS A 178 -53.39 24.18 10.44
N ALA A 179 -53.59 22.91 10.05
CA ALA A 179 -52.84 21.79 10.60
C ALA A 179 -51.36 21.74 10.15
N ILE A 180 -51.01 22.50 9.10
CA ILE A 180 -49.66 22.51 8.49
C ILE A 180 -48.64 23.34 9.31
N GLN A 181 -49.06 24.03 10.38
CA GLN A 181 -48.29 25.19 10.85
C GLN A 181 -47.13 24.95 11.83
N GLN A 182 -46.85 23.75 12.34
CA GLN A 182 -45.65 23.55 13.16
C GLN A 182 -45.14 22.10 13.05
N PRO A 183 -43.81 21.89 12.93
CA PRO A 183 -43.25 20.54 13.00
C PRO A 183 -43.61 19.91 14.34
N SER A 184 -44.06 18.65 14.31
CA SER A 184 -44.40 17.90 15.52
C SER A 184 -43.18 17.83 16.46
N PRO A 185 -43.36 17.70 17.78
CA PRO A 185 -42.24 17.57 18.70
C PRO A 185 -41.30 16.41 18.34
N ALA A 186 -41.85 15.30 17.84
CA ALA A 186 -41.06 14.18 17.32
C ALA A 186 -40.22 14.58 16.10
N LEU A 187 -40.79 15.33 15.15
CA LEU A 187 -40.06 15.82 13.97
C LEU A 187 -38.96 16.82 14.35
N ARG A 188 -39.17 17.64 15.39
CA ARG A 188 -38.15 18.56 15.92
C ARG A 188 -36.97 17.81 16.52
N GLU A 189 -37.21 16.78 17.33
CA GLU A 189 -36.13 15.94 17.88
C GLU A 189 -35.32 15.26 16.77
N GLU A 190 -35.98 14.80 15.71
CA GLU A 190 -35.31 14.18 14.56
C GLU A 190 -34.47 15.18 13.77
N ILE A 191 -34.97 16.40 13.54
CA ILE A 191 -34.22 17.51 12.93
C ILE A 191 -33.00 17.88 13.77
N ASP A 192 -33.12 17.97 15.09
CA ASP A 192 -31.99 18.28 15.98
C ASP A 192 -30.94 17.16 15.95
N SER A 193 -31.37 15.90 15.86
CA SER A 193 -30.47 14.75 15.65
C SER A 193 -29.72 14.86 14.32
N LEU A 194 -30.41 15.15 13.22
CA LEU A 194 -29.79 15.35 11.91
C LEU A 194 -28.77 16.49 11.89
N GLN A 195 -29.04 17.59 12.62
CA GLN A 195 -28.08 18.69 12.75
C GLN A 195 -26.82 18.24 13.47
N SER A 196 -26.95 17.49 14.57
CA SER A 196 -25.81 16.96 15.31
C SER A 196 -25.00 15.97 14.46
N GLU A 197 -25.67 15.09 13.71
CA GLU A 197 -25.03 14.17 12.77
C GLU A 197 -24.28 14.91 11.66
N LEU A 198 -24.91 15.93 11.07
CA LEU A 198 -24.30 16.78 10.03
C LEU A 198 -23.06 17.51 10.56
N ASP A 199 -23.10 18.07 11.77
CA ASP A 199 -21.94 18.73 12.39
C ASP A 199 -20.80 17.75 12.63
N SER A 200 -21.11 16.54 13.12
CA SER A 200 -20.11 15.48 13.32
C SER A 200 -19.48 15.03 12.00
N LEU A 201 -20.28 14.93 10.93
CA LEU A 201 -19.83 14.58 9.60
C LEU A 201 -18.97 15.70 8.99
N GLY A 202 -19.27 16.96 9.31
CA GLY A 202 -18.46 18.12 8.93
C GLY A 202 -17.05 18.06 9.53
N VAL A 203 -16.92 17.67 10.79
CA VAL A 203 -15.62 17.47 11.45
C VAL A 203 -14.83 16.35 10.75
N LEU A 204 -15.47 15.20 10.50
CA LEU A 204 -14.85 14.08 9.76
C LEU A 204 -14.42 14.48 8.35
N GLY A 205 -15.25 15.27 7.66
CA GLY A 205 -14.92 15.82 6.35
C GLY A 205 -13.68 16.71 6.38
N MET A 206 -13.54 17.58 7.38
CA MET A 206 -12.34 18.42 7.57
C MET A 206 -11.08 17.59 7.87
N GLU A 207 -11.19 16.54 8.69
CA GLU A 207 -10.08 15.60 8.96
C GLU A 207 -9.66 14.82 7.71
N LEU A 208 -10.63 14.36 6.92
CA LEU A 208 -10.36 13.68 5.65
C LEU A 208 -9.67 14.63 4.66
N MET A 209 -10.11 15.88 4.59
CA MET A 209 -9.55 16.91 3.72
C MET A 209 -8.12 17.28 4.11
N SER A 210 -7.85 17.50 5.40
CA SER A 210 -6.49 17.82 5.87
C SER A 210 -5.53 16.66 5.62
N SER A 211 -6.02 15.42 5.71
CA SER A 211 -5.25 14.22 5.44
C SER A 211 -5.00 13.98 3.93
N CYS A 212 -5.84 14.52 3.04
CA CYS A 212 -5.69 14.38 1.58
C CYS A 212 -4.77 15.45 0.93
N GLY A 213 -4.41 16.52 1.63
CA GLY A 213 -3.37 17.47 1.22
C GLY A 213 -3.73 18.49 0.12
N ASP A 214 -4.80 18.30 -0.66
CA ASP A 214 -5.23 19.25 -1.70
C ASP A 214 -6.72 19.59 -1.64
N LEU A 215 -6.99 20.87 -1.36
CA LEU A 215 -8.32 21.46 -1.12
C LEU A 215 -9.13 21.75 -2.39
N ASP A 216 -8.50 21.66 -3.58
CA ASP A 216 -9.08 22.11 -4.86
C ASP A 216 -9.74 21.01 -5.71
N LYS A 217 -9.95 19.80 -5.16
CA LYS A 217 -10.55 18.70 -5.95
C LYS A 217 -12.08 18.81 -6.05
N PRO A 218 -12.67 18.59 -7.24
CA PRO A 218 -14.10 18.77 -7.55
C PRO A 218 -15.05 17.84 -6.78
N ASP A 219 -14.52 16.86 -6.05
CA ASP A 219 -15.32 15.97 -5.19
C ASP A 219 -15.66 16.64 -3.86
N VAL A 220 -14.79 17.53 -3.36
CA VAL A 220 -14.97 18.24 -2.08
C VAL A 220 -16.00 19.38 -2.21
N SER A 221 -15.98 20.12 -3.32
CA SER A 221 -16.99 21.15 -3.60
C SER A 221 -18.40 20.56 -3.80
N ARG A 222 -18.49 19.34 -4.32
CA ARG A 222 -19.75 18.58 -4.38
C ARG A 222 -20.25 18.18 -3.00
N LEU A 223 -19.35 17.76 -2.11
CA LEU A 223 -19.69 17.47 -0.71
C LEU A 223 -20.21 18.71 0.01
N TRP A 224 -19.51 19.84 -0.07
CA TRP A 224 -19.99 21.11 0.51
C TRP A 224 -21.34 21.56 -0.09
N GLY A 225 -21.55 21.34 -1.40
CA GLY A 225 -22.83 21.61 -2.05
C GLY A 225 -23.98 20.74 -1.54
N LEU A 226 -23.72 19.46 -1.27
CA LEU A 226 -24.69 18.54 -0.63
C LEU A 226 -24.93 18.92 0.82
N PHE A 227 -23.87 19.18 1.61
CA PHE A 227 -23.98 19.68 2.98
C PHE A 227 -24.83 20.95 3.06
N SER A 228 -24.60 21.91 2.17
CA SER A 228 -25.39 23.14 2.11
C SER A 228 -26.85 22.87 1.78
N LYS A 229 -27.15 21.95 0.86
CA LYS A 229 -28.52 21.56 0.50
C LYS A 229 -29.24 20.86 1.66
N VAL A 230 -28.57 19.91 2.32
CA VAL A 230 -29.11 19.20 3.50
C VAL A 230 -29.40 20.20 4.60
N ARG A 231 -28.46 21.12 4.89
CA ARG A 231 -28.67 22.17 5.88
C ARG A 231 -29.86 23.06 5.52
N THR A 232 -29.99 23.47 4.26
CA THR A 232 -31.15 24.24 3.81
C THR A 232 -32.46 23.48 3.99
N ILE A 233 -32.52 22.19 3.63
CA ILE A 233 -33.73 21.37 3.82
C ILE A 233 -34.10 21.32 5.30
N ILE A 234 -33.15 21.01 6.18
CA ILE A 234 -33.36 20.97 7.64
C ILE A 234 -33.93 22.31 8.14
N TYR A 235 -33.37 23.44 7.71
CA TYR A 235 -33.87 24.79 8.07
C TYR A 235 -35.32 25.01 7.61
N PHE A 236 -35.69 24.59 6.40
CA PHE A 236 -37.06 24.75 5.87
C PHE A 236 -38.09 23.76 6.47
N THR A 237 -37.66 22.60 6.96
CA THR A 237 -38.55 21.70 7.73
C THR A 237 -38.73 22.12 9.19
N ALA A 238 -37.76 22.85 9.75
CA ALA A 238 -37.80 23.31 11.14
C ALA A 238 -38.57 24.63 11.34
N TYR A 239 -38.68 25.48 10.30
CA TYR A 239 -39.22 26.84 10.34
C TYR A 239 -40.10 27.17 9.14
#